data_AF-A0A382KAY5-F1
#
_entry.id   AF-A0A382KAY5-F1
#
_cell.length_a   1.000
_cell.length_b   1.000
_cell.length_c   1.000
_cell.angle_alpha   90.00
_cell.angle_beta   90.00
_cell.angle_gamma   90.00
#
_symmetry.space_group_name_H-M   'P 1'
#
loop_
_entity.id
_entity.type
_entity.pdbx_description
1 polymer ?
#
loop_
_entity_poly.entity_id
_entity_poly.type
_entity_poly.pdbx_seq_one_letter_code
_entity_poly.pdbx_strand_id
1 'polypeptide(L)'
;MGVPKRLTEMQQRFCENLVYNEGRTTGHQACIDAGYSKDNARPMASRLQNPRYFPLVVKYLGELREERLKRHEVTYERHITELAKIRDSALKKGSFSAAANAENMRGKAAGLYIEQKIIKTGKLEDLTEEQLEHKMKQLLHDYAPILNAKQIEGESLDITEEKK
;
A
#
# COMPACT_ATOMS: atom_id res chain seq x y z
N MET A 1 6.61 -44.29 22.40
CA MET A 1 7.20 -44.09 21.04
C MET A 1 7.65 -42.65 20.95
N GLY A 2 8.96 -42.39 20.95
CA GLY A 2 9.50 -41.03 20.88
C GLY A 2 9.21 -40.37 19.54
N VAL A 3 9.01 -39.05 19.54
CA VAL A 3 8.78 -38.27 18.31
C VAL A 3 10.04 -38.38 17.43
N PRO A 4 9.91 -38.76 16.15
CA PRO A 4 11.05 -38.80 15.23
C PRO A 4 11.79 -37.47 15.20
N LYS A 5 13.12 -37.47 15.13
CA LYS A 5 13.94 -36.24 15.15
C LYS A 5 13.90 -35.45 13.82
N ARG A 6 13.44 -36.09 12.73
CA ARG A 6 13.45 -35.55 11.35
C ARG A 6 12.20 -35.99 10.60
N LEU A 7 11.80 -35.19 9.61
CA LEU A 7 10.73 -35.51 8.66
C LEU A 7 11.19 -36.58 7.68
N THR A 8 10.27 -37.46 7.27
CA THR A 8 10.52 -38.40 6.16
C THR A 8 10.33 -37.70 4.81
N GLU A 9 10.94 -38.22 3.75
CA GLU A 9 10.76 -37.68 2.39
C GLU A 9 9.29 -37.67 1.96
N MET A 10 8.52 -38.70 2.31
CA MET A 10 7.07 -38.74 2.04
C MET A 10 6.30 -37.65 2.78
N GLN A 11 6.70 -37.30 4.01
CA GLN A 11 6.08 -36.20 4.76
C GLN A 11 6.44 -34.84 4.17
N GLN A 12 7.69 -34.66 3.74
CA GLN A 12 8.13 -33.43 3.06
C GLN A 12 7.38 -33.23 1.74
N ARG A 13 7.33 -34.25 0.88
CA ARG A 13 6.57 -34.21 -0.38
C ARG A 13 5.09 -33.89 -0.16
N PHE A 14 4.48 -34.47 0.88
CA PHE A 14 3.10 -34.13 1.24
C PHE A 14 2.95 -32.64 1.56
N CYS A 15 3.83 -32.08 2.39
CA CYS A 15 3.80 -30.66 2.76
C CYS A 15 4.01 -29.75 1.53
N GLU A 16 5.01 -30.05 0.69
CA GLU A 16 5.28 -29.29 -0.54
C GLU A 16 4.09 -29.33 -1.50
N ASN A 17 3.54 -30.52 -1.77
CA ASN A 17 2.37 -30.68 -2.63
C ASN A 17 1.15 -29.92 -2.10
N LEU A 18 0.96 -29.91 -0.78
CA LEU A 18 -0.16 -29.22 -0.15
C LEU A 18 -0.01 -27.69 -0.20
N VAL A 19 1.19 -27.15 0.05
CA VAL A 19 1.42 -25.70 0.11
C VAL A 19 1.62 -25.08 -1.26
N TYR A 20 2.33 -25.73 -2.19
CA TYR A 20 2.57 -25.16 -3.51
C TYR A 20 1.37 -25.27 -4.44
N ASN A 21 0.52 -26.27 -4.24
CA ASN A 21 -0.72 -26.46 -5.01
C ASN A 21 -1.98 -26.11 -4.20
N GLU A 22 -1.86 -25.25 -3.19
CA GLU A 22 -2.97 -24.85 -2.33
C GLU A 22 -4.11 -24.24 -3.18
N GLY A 23 -5.34 -24.74 -2.98
CA GLY A 23 -6.52 -24.37 -3.77
C GLY A 23 -6.71 -25.17 -5.07
N ARG A 24 -5.72 -25.95 -5.52
CA ARG A 24 -5.82 -26.87 -6.67
C ARG A 24 -5.76 -28.34 -6.28
N THR A 25 -5.13 -28.64 -5.14
CA THR A 25 -4.95 -29.99 -4.63
C THR A 25 -5.61 -30.14 -3.26
N THR A 26 -6.23 -31.28 -3.00
CA THR A 26 -6.77 -31.63 -1.67
C THR A 26 -5.73 -32.40 -0.85
N GLY A 27 -5.86 -32.40 0.48
CA GLY A 27 -4.96 -33.18 1.34
C GLY A 27 -4.93 -34.68 0.98
N HIS A 28 -6.05 -35.24 0.52
CA HIS A 28 -6.11 -36.61 0.03
C HIS A 28 -5.20 -36.83 -1.19
N GLN A 29 -5.31 -35.95 -2.19
CA GLN A 29 -4.50 -36.05 -3.40
C GLN A 29 -3.02 -35.79 -3.11
N ALA A 30 -2.70 -34.81 -2.27
CA ALA A 30 -1.33 -34.54 -1.84
C ALA A 30 -0.68 -35.75 -1.13
N CYS A 31 -1.46 -36.54 -0.38
CA CYS A 31 -0.99 -37.78 0.21
C CYS A 31 -0.72 -38.86 -0.85
N ILE A 32 -1.60 -39.02 -1.84
CA ILE A 32 -1.40 -39.98 -2.93
C ILE A 32 -0.12 -39.63 -3.71
N ASP A 33 0.02 -38.35 -4.06
CA ASP A 33 1.18 -37.84 -4.81
C ASP A 33 2.50 -37.97 -4.02
N ALA A 34 2.41 -37.93 -2.69
CA ALA A 34 3.54 -38.16 -1.79
C ALA A 34 3.87 -39.66 -1.59
N GLY A 35 3.07 -40.57 -2.15
CA GLY A 35 3.29 -42.02 -2.11
C GLY A 35 2.51 -42.79 -1.04
N TYR A 36 1.53 -42.18 -0.37
CA TYR A 36 0.68 -42.90 0.57
C TYR A 36 -0.37 -43.75 -0.16
N SER A 37 -0.72 -44.91 0.42
CA SER A 37 -1.79 -45.76 -0.10
C SER A 37 -3.11 -44.98 -0.22
N LYS A 38 -3.81 -45.16 -1.35
CA LYS A 38 -5.08 -44.49 -1.66
C LYS A 38 -6.15 -44.72 -0.60
N ASP A 39 -6.24 -45.93 -0.07
CA ASP A 39 -7.24 -46.32 0.95
C ASP A 39 -7.01 -45.59 2.28
N ASN A 40 -5.75 -45.27 2.57
CA ASN A 40 -5.35 -44.59 3.81
C ASN A 40 -5.03 -43.10 3.62
N ALA A 41 -5.01 -42.58 2.39
CA ALA A 41 -4.57 -41.21 2.10
C ALA A 41 -5.46 -40.15 2.76
N ARG A 42 -6.78 -40.38 2.80
CA ARG A 42 -7.73 -39.41 3.40
C ARG A 42 -7.56 -39.30 4.93
N PRO A 43 -7.60 -40.39 5.72
CA PRO A 43 -7.34 -40.30 7.16
C PRO A 43 -5.90 -39.87 7.46
N MET A 44 -4.92 -40.27 6.64
CA MET A 44 -3.53 -39.88 6.82
C MET A 44 -3.32 -38.37 6.61
N ALA A 45 -3.96 -37.78 5.60
CA ALA A 45 -3.90 -36.33 5.36
C ALA A 45 -4.39 -35.52 6.57
N SER A 46 -5.46 -35.97 7.23
CA SER A 46 -5.99 -35.36 8.45
C SER A 46 -5.02 -35.51 9.63
N ARG A 47 -4.42 -36.70 9.79
CA ARG A 47 -3.43 -36.94 10.85
C ARG A 47 -2.18 -36.09 10.65
N LEU A 48 -1.63 -36.03 9.44
CA LEU A 48 -0.41 -35.28 9.11
C LEU A 48 -0.54 -33.78 9.38
N GLN A 49 -1.74 -33.22 9.21
CA GLN A 49 -2.03 -31.81 9.50
C GLN A 49 -2.36 -31.53 10.98
N ASN A 50 -2.45 -32.58 11.81
CA ASN A 50 -2.80 -32.42 13.21
C ASN A 50 -1.54 -32.39 14.10
N PRO A 51 -1.31 -31.30 14.87
CA PRO A 51 -0.13 -31.15 15.71
C PRO A 51 0.02 -32.22 16.78
N ARG A 52 -1.09 -32.85 17.22
CA ARG A 52 -1.07 -33.89 18.26
C ARG A 52 -0.43 -35.18 17.75
N TYR A 53 -0.58 -35.49 16.47
CA TYR A 53 -0.04 -36.71 15.86
C TYR A 53 1.30 -36.45 15.19
N PHE A 54 1.44 -35.36 14.43
CA PHE A 54 2.63 -35.05 13.64
C PHE A 54 3.06 -33.58 13.83
N PRO A 55 3.58 -33.20 15.01
CA PRO A 55 3.94 -31.81 15.30
C PRO A 55 5.01 -31.25 14.35
N LEU A 56 5.97 -32.08 13.93
CA LEU A 56 7.03 -31.67 13.00
C LEU A 56 6.51 -31.39 11.59
N VAL A 57 5.51 -32.15 11.13
CA VAL A 57 4.87 -31.96 9.83
C VAL A 57 4.13 -30.63 9.82
N VAL A 58 3.39 -30.33 10.88
CA VAL A 58 2.68 -29.04 11.00
C VAL A 58 3.65 -27.87 11.09
N LYS A 59 4.75 -28.02 11.84
CA LYS A 59 5.79 -26.99 11.90
C LYS A 59 6.34 -26.68 10.50
N TYR A 60 6.72 -27.72 9.75
CA TYR A 60 7.25 -27.56 8.39
C TYR A 60 6.21 -26.99 7.41
N LEU A 61 4.94 -27.38 7.56
CA LEU A 61 3.84 -26.78 6.79
C LEU A 61 3.71 -25.26 7.06
N GLY A 62 3.89 -24.85 8.32
CA GLY A 62 3.94 -23.44 8.71
C GLY A 62 5.12 -22.70 8.07
N GLU A 63 6.33 -23.28 8.15
CA GLU A 63 7.55 -22.72 7.54
C GLU A 63 7.39 -22.52 6.03
N LEU A 64 6.87 -23.52 5.30
CA LEU A 64 6.61 -23.42 3.86
C LEU A 64 5.58 -22.36 3.51
N ARG A 65 4.52 -22.21 4.32
CA ARG A 65 3.51 -21.16 4.15
C ARG A 65 4.10 -19.77 4.38
N GLU A 66 4.91 -19.61 5.42
CA GLU A 66 5.62 -18.37 5.70
C GLU A 66 6.59 -18.02 4.57
N GLU A 67 7.35 -18.99 4.05
CA GLU A 67 8.24 -18.79 2.91
C GLU A 67 7.45 -18.35 1.66
N ARG A 68 6.32 -19.00 1.40
CA ARG A 68 5.42 -18.61 0.30
C ARG A 68 4.87 -17.20 0.49
N LEU A 69 4.43 -16.84 1.70
CA LEU A 69 3.96 -15.49 2.02
C LEU A 69 5.07 -14.45 1.84
N LYS A 70 6.29 -14.71 2.33
CA LYS A 70 7.47 -13.86 2.11
C LYS A 70 7.80 -13.68 0.63
N ARG A 71 7.64 -14.73 -0.19
CA ARG A 71 7.76 -14.61 -1.65
C ARG A 71 6.70 -13.72 -2.29
N HIS A 72 5.61 -13.39 -1.62
CA HIS A 72 4.61 -12.43 -2.11
C HIS A 72 4.60 -11.11 -1.33
N GLU A 73 5.39 -11.02 -0.27
CA GLU A 73 5.52 -9.82 0.53
C GLU A 73 6.11 -8.68 -0.32
N VAL A 74 5.45 -7.53 -0.25
CA VAL A 74 5.84 -6.30 -0.93
C VAL A 74 6.70 -5.50 0.05
N THR A 75 8.01 -5.73 0.01
CA THR A 75 8.97 -4.88 0.71
C THR A 75 9.31 -3.66 -0.14
N TYR A 76 9.75 -2.57 0.49
CA TYR A 76 10.12 -1.33 -0.21
C TYR A 76 11.16 -1.56 -1.32
N GLU A 77 12.25 -2.25 -1.00
CA GLU A 77 13.33 -2.58 -1.94
C GLU A 77 12.81 -3.42 -3.12
N ARG A 78 11.98 -4.42 -2.82
CA ARG A 78 11.37 -5.26 -3.83
C ARG A 78 10.42 -4.47 -4.72
N HIS A 79 9.62 -3.58 -4.15
CA HIS A 79 8.71 -2.75 -4.91
C HIS A 79 9.45 -1.85 -5.90
N ILE A 80 10.51 -1.18 -5.46
CA ILE A 80 11.34 -0.31 -6.33
C ILE A 80 12.02 -1.12 -7.44
N THR A 81 12.58 -2.28 -7.10
CA THR A 81 13.26 -3.15 -8.09
C THR A 81 12.28 -3.73 -9.11
N GLU A 82 11.07 -4.12 -8.71
CA GLU A 82 10.04 -4.58 -9.64
C GLU A 82 9.56 -3.44 -10.57
N LEU A 83 9.38 -2.22 -10.05
CA LEU A 83 9.07 -1.05 -10.90
C LEU A 83 10.17 -0.76 -11.93
N ALA A 84 11.44 -0.92 -11.55
CA ALA A 84 12.56 -0.80 -12.48
C ALA A 84 12.52 -1.89 -13.58
N LYS A 85 12.25 -3.15 -13.22
CA LYS A 85 12.09 -4.24 -14.19
C LYS A 85 10.93 -3.98 -15.16
N ILE A 86 9.79 -3.49 -14.65
CA ILE A 86 8.63 -3.15 -15.49
C ILE A 86 9.01 -2.05 -16.48
N ARG A 87 9.65 -0.98 -16.01
CA ARG A 87 10.16 0.10 -16.88
C ARG A 87 11.07 -0.44 -17.98
N ASP A 88 12.09 -1.23 -17.62
CA ASP A 88 13.05 -1.75 -18.58
C ASP A 88 12.40 -2.71 -19.59
N SER A 89 11.43 -3.51 -19.14
CA SER A 89 10.64 -4.38 -20.01
C SER A 89 9.75 -3.60 -20.97
N ALA A 90 9.18 -2.48 -20.53
CA ALA A 90 8.36 -1.59 -21.34
C ALA A 90 9.21 -0.88 -22.39
N LEU A 91 10.40 -0.40 -22.02
CA LEU A 91 11.38 0.19 -22.95
C LEU A 91 11.81 -0.81 -24.03
N LYS A 92 12.11 -2.06 -23.64
CA LYS A 92 12.44 -3.12 -24.61
C LYS A 92 11.31 -3.41 -25.61
N LYS A 93 10.05 -3.24 -25.18
CA LYS A 93 8.86 -3.39 -26.03
C LYS A 93 8.50 -2.11 -26.80
N GLY A 94 9.27 -1.02 -26.66
CA GLY A 94 8.99 0.28 -27.28
C GLY A 94 7.80 1.04 -26.68
N SER A 95 7.28 0.63 -25.52
CA SER A 95 6.17 1.29 -24.85
C SER A 95 6.67 2.36 -23.89
N PHE A 96 6.93 3.56 -24.42
CA PHE A 96 7.47 4.67 -23.65
C PHE A 96 6.51 5.22 -22.58
N SER A 97 5.20 5.22 -22.85
CA SER A 97 4.19 5.67 -21.88
C SER A 97 4.15 4.78 -20.63
N ALA A 98 4.19 3.45 -20.82
CA ALA A 98 4.25 2.50 -19.71
C ALA A 98 5.57 2.63 -18.92
N ALA A 99 6.69 2.86 -19.60
CA ALA A 99 7.98 3.09 -18.96
C ALA A 99 7.99 4.38 -18.12
N ALA A 100 7.47 5.49 -18.65
CA ALA A 100 7.38 6.76 -17.93
C ALA A 100 6.48 6.67 -16.71
N ASN A 101 5.34 5.97 -16.82
CA ASN A 101 4.44 5.74 -15.69
C ASN A 101 5.10 4.90 -14.59
N ALA A 102 5.82 3.83 -14.97
CA ALA A 102 6.56 3.00 -14.01
C ALA A 102 7.64 3.80 -13.25
N GLU A 103 8.36 4.69 -13.95
CA GLU A 103 9.35 5.57 -13.35
C GLU A 103 8.71 6.61 -12.40
N ASN A 104 7.58 7.20 -12.79
CA ASN A 104 6.82 8.13 -11.93
C ASN A 104 6.38 7.44 -10.63
N MET A 105 5.79 6.24 -10.73
CA MET A 105 5.43 5.46 -9.54
C MET A 105 6.64 5.11 -8.67
N ARG A 106 7.80 4.85 -9.29
CA ARG A 106 9.05 4.58 -8.54
C ARG A 106 9.50 5.81 -7.77
N GLY A 107 9.45 6.99 -8.38
CA GLY A 107 9.77 8.23 -7.69
C GLY A 107 8.77 8.55 -6.57
N LYS A 108 7.47 8.25 -6.76
CA LYS A 108 6.46 8.39 -5.70
C LYS A 108 6.76 7.47 -4.53
N ALA A 109 7.06 6.20 -4.80
CA ALA A 109 7.47 5.24 -3.77
C ALA A 109 8.75 5.69 -3.05
N ALA A 110 9.71 6.29 -3.75
CA ALA A 110 10.93 6.84 -3.18
C ALA A 110 10.74 8.14 -2.38
N GLY A 111 9.52 8.68 -2.30
CA GLY A 111 9.23 9.92 -1.58
C GLY A 111 9.68 11.19 -2.31
N LEU A 112 10.06 11.10 -3.59
CA LEU A 112 10.44 12.26 -4.41
C LEU A 112 9.24 13.15 -4.77
N TYR A 113 8.02 12.63 -4.63
CA TYR A 113 6.78 13.37 -4.84
C TYR A 113 6.06 13.54 -3.51
N ILE A 114 5.67 14.79 -3.23
CA ILE A 114 4.80 15.14 -2.11
C ILE A 114 3.44 15.50 -2.72
N GLU A 115 2.42 14.68 -2.45
CA GLU A 115 1.05 15.00 -2.88
C GLU A 115 0.45 16.02 -1.91
N GLN A 116 0.33 17.27 -2.34
CA GLN A 116 -0.35 18.32 -1.58
C GLN A 116 -1.83 18.36 -1.95
N LYS A 117 -2.68 17.77 -1.12
CA LYS A 117 -4.13 17.92 -1.24
C LYS A 117 -4.58 19.13 -0.42
N ILE A 118 -4.67 20.30 -1.07
CA ILE A 118 -5.23 21.51 -0.45
C ILE A 118 -6.75 21.39 -0.46
N ILE A 119 -7.32 20.99 0.68
CA ILE A 119 -8.77 21.05 0.90
C ILE A 119 -9.11 22.51 1.22
N LYS A 120 -9.51 23.29 0.22
CA LYS A 120 -10.10 24.61 0.44
C LYS A 120 -11.49 24.41 1.02
N THR A 121 -11.64 24.50 2.34
CA THR A 121 -12.96 24.57 2.98
C THR A 121 -13.51 26.00 2.85
N GLY A 122 -14.78 26.12 2.45
CA GLY A 122 -15.46 27.40 2.28
C GLY A 122 -15.49 27.91 0.84
N LYS A 123 -16.02 27.13 -0.09
CA LYS A 123 -16.57 27.74 -1.32
C LYS A 123 -17.69 28.69 -0.87
N LEU A 124 -17.71 29.93 -1.39
CA LEU A 124 -18.83 30.85 -1.12
C LEU A 124 -20.18 30.22 -1.49
N GLU A 125 -20.17 29.28 -2.44
CA GLU A 125 -21.33 28.55 -2.97
C GLU A 125 -22.00 27.62 -1.95
N ASP A 126 -21.29 27.20 -0.87
CA ASP A 126 -21.83 26.27 0.14
C ASP A 126 -22.41 26.99 1.38
N LEU A 127 -22.36 28.33 1.43
CA LEU A 127 -22.93 29.13 2.52
C LEU A 127 -24.39 29.48 2.22
N THR A 128 -25.28 29.28 3.18
CA THR A 128 -26.64 29.83 3.08
C THR A 128 -26.58 31.36 3.17
N GLU A 129 -27.58 32.05 2.62
CA GLU A 129 -27.64 33.52 2.57
C GLU A 129 -27.48 34.14 3.96
N GLU A 130 -28.11 33.55 4.99
CA GLU A 130 -27.98 33.95 6.39
C GLU A 130 -26.55 33.82 6.94
N GLN A 131 -25.82 32.76 6.56
CA GLN A 131 -24.44 32.54 6.99
C GLN A 131 -23.46 33.48 6.27
N LEU A 132 -23.78 33.85 5.02
CA LEU A 132 -23.02 34.83 4.25
C LEU A 132 -23.19 36.24 4.82
N GLU A 133 -24.43 36.63 5.15
CA GLU A 133 -24.71 37.91 5.81
C GLU A 133 -24.05 38.02 7.18
N HIS A 134 -24.08 36.95 7.99
CA HIS A 134 -23.43 36.94 9.29
C HIS A 134 -21.91 37.13 9.15
N LYS A 135 -21.29 36.44 8.19
CA LYS A 135 -19.86 36.63 7.89
C LYS A 135 -19.55 38.03 7.37
N MET A 136 -20.41 38.62 6.53
CA MET A 136 -20.26 40.00 6.07
C MET A 136 -20.34 41.00 7.24
N LYS A 137 -21.29 40.82 8.17
CA LYS A 137 -21.42 41.69 9.35
C LYS A 137 -20.21 41.57 10.27
N GLN A 138 -19.69 40.37 10.48
CA GLN A 138 -18.45 40.16 11.24
C GLN A 138 -17.25 40.82 10.57
N LEU A 139 -17.10 40.67 9.24
CA LEU A 139 -16.04 41.36 8.50
C LEU A 139 -16.14 42.87 8.63
N LEU A 140 -17.34 43.46 8.49
CA LEU A 140 -17.52 44.90 8.64
C LEU A 140 -17.18 45.37 10.05
N HIS A 141 -17.50 44.58 11.08
CA HIS A 141 -17.13 44.89 12.47
C HIS A 141 -15.62 44.81 12.69
N ASP A 142 -14.98 43.73 12.23
CA ASP A 142 -13.56 43.47 12.46
C ASP A 142 -12.66 44.43 11.68
N TYR A 143 -13.11 44.87 10.50
CA TYR A 143 -12.41 45.85 9.64
C TYR A 143 -12.95 47.28 9.79
N ALA A 144 -13.94 47.53 10.65
CA ALA A 144 -14.43 48.86 10.99
C ALA A 144 -13.31 49.84 11.42
N PRO A 145 -12.26 49.43 12.14
CA PRO A 145 -11.17 50.34 12.52
C PRO A 145 -10.40 50.88 11.31
N ILE A 146 -10.30 50.10 10.24
CA ILE A 146 -9.59 50.48 9.00
C ILE A 146 -10.51 51.31 8.11
N LEU A 147 -11.80 50.94 8.02
CA LEU A 147 -12.79 51.70 7.24
C LEU A 147 -13.13 53.06 7.85
N ASN A 148 -13.17 53.17 9.18
CA ASN A 148 -13.52 54.40 9.90
C ASN A 148 -12.29 55.16 10.39
N ALA A 149 -11.07 54.73 10.02
CA ALA A 149 -9.88 55.55 10.19
C ALA A 149 -10.10 56.83 9.38
N LYS A 150 -10.44 57.91 10.09
CA LYS A 150 -10.59 59.27 9.56
C LYS A 150 -9.42 59.51 8.62
N GLN A 151 -9.69 59.70 7.33
CA GLN A 151 -8.69 60.21 6.39
C GLN A 151 -8.17 61.51 7.00
N ILE A 152 -6.94 61.47 7.51
CA ILE A 152 -6.24 62.69 7.87
C ILE A 152 -5.95 63.33 6.51
N GLU A 153 -6.63 64.45 6.22
CA GLU A 153 -6.26 65.35 5.11
C GLU A 153 -4.82 65.80 5.35
N GLY A 154 -3.87 65.04 4.82
CA GLY A 154 -2.48 65.45 4.74
C GLY A 154 -2.36 66.43 3.59
N GLU A 155 -2.07 67.69 3.92
CA GLU A 155 -1.63 68.71 2.97
C GLU A 155 -0.59 68.11 2.02
N SER A 156 -0.85 68.16 0.71
CA SER A 156 0.15 67.88 -0.30
C SER A 156 1.18 68.99 -0.28
N LEU A 157 2.36 68.71 0.27
CA LEU A 157 3.55 69.52 -0.01
C LEU A 157 3.99 69.22 -1.44
N ASP A 158 3.60 70.11 -2.36
CA ASP A 158 4.12 70.11 -3.73
C ASP A 158 5.63 70.36 -3.68
N ILE A 159 6.41 69.30 -3.89
CA ILE A 159 7.86 69.43 -4.11
C ILE A 159 8.03 69.89 -5.57
N THR A 160 8.24 71.19 -5.78
CA THR A 160 8.71 71.70 -7.07
C THR A 160 10.16 71.28 -7.28
N GLU A 161 10.39 70.30 -8.15
CA GLU A 161 11.71 69.97 -8.67
C GLU A 161 12.22 71.14 -9.54
N GLU A 162 13.10 71.98 -8.97
CA GLU A 162 13.94 72.86 -9.78
C GLU A 162 15.03 72.04 -10.48
N LYS A 163 14.85 71.84 -11.79
CA LYS A 163 15.91 71.38 -12.67
C LYS A 163 17.04 72.41 -12.74
N LYS A 164 18.26 72.00 -12.46
CA LYS A 164 19.45 72.58 -13.07
C LYS A 164 20.53 71.54 -13.32
#